data_AF-A0A382BXN0-F1
#
_entry.id   AF-A0A382BXN0-F1
#
_cell.length_a   1.000
_cell.length_b   1.000
_cell.length_c   1.000
_cell.angle_alpha   90.00
_cell.angle_beta   90.00
_cell.angle_gamma   90.00
#
_symmetry.space_group_name_H-M   'P 1'
#
loop_
_entity.id
_entity.type
_entity.pdbx_description
1 polymer ?
#
loop_
_entity_poly.entity_id
_entity_poly.type
_entity_poly.pdbx_seq_one_letter_code
_entity_poly.pdbx_strand_id
1 'polypeptide(L)'
;MSYDWTEHQVSWNIEKVTKAKETCSCLYEELLLELTEELNRYHSINWSSQQYRILIGNWLASFIFILYDRWLGSDSLSFVDSDPWVQPATSFSETNQAHLSDSYNYQLYLQLFHLKSGKQLADIGFPSQLPCSTGYSLEDGPRAPVHLHGLYHTFGRWKLARRIYGNSIPRRLSGLAAPLLIHKAPPTSVAVDAHWRQRAMDSSGTTFEEAASLLVRAYLPVPFLEAFKSMRESSPIGGPPFLFSAVSIQTDVHFKFLAAETHGRTRLLIHQHGGSYGYQSSVIGELFDRSVADVFYTWGWIEDEKTRPLPAPPRLLPRAKIKTPSKILLTCVNYPRY
;
A
#
# COMPACT_ATOMS: atom_id res chain seq x y z
N MET A 1 -5.32 13.20 -30.16
CA MET A 1 -6.49 12.80 -29.36
C MET A 1 -6.01 12.69 -27.93
N SER A 2 -6.61 13.41 -26.98
CA SER A 2 -6.33 13.21 -25.55
C SER A 2 -6.97 11.89 -25.15
N TYR A 3 -6.16 10.96 -24.67
CA TYR A 3 -6.64 9.70 -24.11
C TYR A 3 -7.25 9.99 -22.73
N ASP A 4 -8.53 9.66 -22.52
CA ASP A 4 -9.20 9.71 -21.22
C ASP A 4 -9.49 8.28 -20.76
N TRP A 5 -8.76 7.79 -19.75
CA TRP A 5 -8.90 6.41 -19.28
C TRP A 5 -10.29 6.12 -18.69
N THR A 6 -11.03 7.16 -18.28
CA THR A 6 -12.34 7.01 -17.64
C THR A 6 -13.43 6.56 -18.62
N GLU A 7 -13.25 6.78 -19.92
CA GLU A 7 -14.16 6.31 -20.97
C GLU A 7 -14.16 4.78 -21.12
N HIS A 8 -13.15 4.10 -20.55
CA HIS A 8 -12.95 2.65 -20.66
C HIS A 8 -13.35 1.87 -19.40
N GLN A 9 -13.93 2.57 -18.42
CA GLN A 9 -14.37 1.96 -17.17
C GLN A 9 -15.54 1.00 -17.40
N VAL A 10 -15.46 -0.18 -16.80
CA VAL A 10 -16.54 -1.17 -16.85
C VAL A 10 -17.75 -0.65 -16.05
N SER A 11 -18.95 -0.71 -16.63
CA SER A 11 -20.18 -0.37 -15.91
C SER A 11 -20.34 -1.22 -14.65
N TRP A 12 -20.64 -0.57 -13.53
CA TRP A 12 -20.84 -1.25 -12.24
C TRP A 12 -21.92 -2.32 -12.32
N ASN A 13 -21.60 -3.52 -11.83
CA ASN A 13 -22.52 -4.64 -11.73
C ASN A 13 -22.08 -5.54 -10.56
N ILE A 14 -23.02 -5.92 -9.70
CA ILE A 14 -22.71 -6.67 -8.47
C ILE A 14 -22.06 -8.03 -8.75
N GLU A 15 -22.51 -8.77 -9.76
CA GLU A 15 -21.96 -10.08 -10.11
C GLU A 15 -20.52 -9.95 -10.63
N LYS A 16 -20.26 -8.96 -11.49
CA LYS A 16 -18.91 -8.67 -11.98
C LYS A 16 -17.97 -8.29 -10.85
N VAL A 17 -18.43 -7.45 -9.91
CA VAL A 17 -17.63 -7.03 -8.74
C VAL A 17 -17.36 -8.19 -7.79
N THR A 18 -18.35 -9.06 -7.54
CA THR A 18 -18.15 -10.25 -6.72
C THR A 18 -17.13 -11.20 -7.35
N LYS A 19 -17.26 -11.48 -8.65
CA LYS A 19 -16.28 -12.30 -9.38
C LYS A 19 -14.88 -11.68 -9.35
N ALA A 20 -14.76 -10.38 -9.56
CA ALA A 20 -13.48 -9.67 -9.47
C ALA A 20 -12.83 -9.87 -8.11
N LYS A 21 -13.59 -9.76 -7.02
CA LYS A 21 -13.09 -9.97 -5.66
C LYS A 21 -12.55 -11.38 -5.44
N GLU A 22 -13.27 -12.40 -5.90
CA GLU A 22 -12.84 -13.80 -5.79
C GLU A 22 -11.58 -14.05 -6.60
N THR A 23 -11.57 -13.72 -7.90
CA THR A 23 -10.42 -13.90 -8.79
C THR A 23 -9.18 -13.17 -8.27
N CYS A 24 -9.31 -11.89 -7.92
CA CYS A 24 -8.17 -11.10 -7.46
C CYS A 24 -7.63 -11.59 -6.11
N SER A 25 -8.50 -12.07 -5.20
CA SER A 25 -8.06 -12.56 -3.89
C SER A 25 -7.32 -13.89 -3.99
N CYS A 26 -7.78 -14.82 -4.85
CA CYS A 26 -7.07 -16.06 -5.10
C CYS A 26 -5.69 -15.80 -5.72
N LEU A 27 -5.66 -14.99 -6.79
CA LEU A 27 -4.41 -14.64 -7.48
C LEU A 27 -3.43 -13.90 -6.56
N TYR A 28 -3.93 -13.06 -5.67
CA TYR A 28 -3.11 -12.35 -4.69
C TYR A 28 -2.34 -13.32 -3.76
N GLU A 29 -2.99 -14.37 -3.26
CA GLU A 29 -2.34 -15.35 -2.38
C GLU A 29 -1.29 -16.18 -3.13
N GLU A 30 -1.60 -16.58 -4.36
CA GLU A 30 -0.67 -17.30 -5.25
C GLU A 30 0.57 -16.46 -5.56
N LEU A 31 0.37 -15.23 -6.08
CA LEU A 31 1.47 -14.34 -6.43
C LEU A 31 2.30 -13.91 -5.23
N LEU A 32 1.71 -13.76 -4.04
CA LEU A 32 2.47 -13.44 -2.84
C LEU A 32 3.46 -14.57 -2.47
N LEU A 33 3.07 -15.84 -2.64
CA LEU A 33 3.95 -16.98 -2.40
C LEU A 33 5.07 -17.05 -3.45
N GLU A 34 4.74 -16.90 -4.73
CA GLU A 34 5.73 -16.87 -5.81
C GLU A 34 6.76 -15.74 -5.62
N LEU A 35 6.27 -14.52 -5.38
CA LEU A 35 7.12 -13.35 -5.13
C LEU A 35 7.98 -13.55 -3.87
N THR A 36 7.48 -14.24 -2.84
CA THR A 36 8.29 -14.56 -1.65
C THR A 36 9.52 -15.36 -2.04
N GLU A 37 9.37 -16.42 -2.84
CA GLU A 37 10.48 -17.26 -3.27
C GLU A 37 11.44 -16.51 -4.22
N GLU A 38 10.90 -15.73 -5.15
CA GLU A 38 11.70 -14.95 -6.10
C GLU A 38 12.50 -13.83 -5.43
N LEU A 39 11.86 -13.08 -4.54
CA LEU A 39 12.50 -11.97 -3.83
C LEU A 39 13.52 -12.50 -2.81
N ASN A 40 13.25 -13.62 -2.13
CA ASN A 40 14.24 -14.26 -1.26
C ASN A 40 15.49 -14.67 -2.05
N ARG A 41 15.31 -15.29 -3.22
CA ARG A 41 16.43 -15.65 -4.11
C ARG A 41 17.19 -14.42 -4.60
N TYR A 42 16.48 -13.40 -5.05
CA TYR A 42 17.08 -12.17 -5.57
C TYR A 42 17.86 -11.41 -4.49
N HIS A 43 17.29 -11.26 -3.30
CA HIS A 43 17.90 -10.53 -2.18
C HIS A 43 18.90 -11.37 -1.38
N SER A 44 18.97 -12.68 -1.63
CA SER A 44 19.75 -13.63 -0.84
C SER A 44 19.40 -13.60 0.67
N ILE A 45 18.10 -13.61 0.96
CA ILE A 45 17.56 -13.65 2.32
C ILE A 45 16.51 -14.78 2.46
N ASN A 46 15.95 -14.93 3.66
CA ASN A 46 14.91 -15.91 3.95
C ASN A 46 13.79 -15.29 4.79
N TRP A 47 13.10 -14.32 4.22
CA TRP A 47 11.88 -13.76 4.80
C TRP A 47 10.68 -14.67 4.54
N SER A 48 9.76 -14.73 5.50
CA SER A 48 8.49 -15.45 5.32
C SER A 48 7.52 -14.69 4.40
N SER A 49 6.52 -15.38 3.87
CA SER A 49 5.44 -14.75 3.11
C SER A 49 4.68 -13.71 3.94
N GLN A 50 4.65 -13.84 5.27
CA GLN A 50 4.07 -12.84 6.15
C GLN A 50 4.89 -11.53 6.20
N GLN A 51 6.22 -11.62 6.15
CA GLN A 51 7.08 -10.44 6.08
C GLN A 51 6.91 -9.72 4.74
N TYR A 52 6.82 -10.47 3.64
CA TYR A 52 6.47 -9.88 2.34
C TYR A 52 5.04 -9.35 2.31
N ARG A 53 4.08 -10.00 2.98
CA ARG A 53 2.72 -9.46 3.13
C ARG A 53 2.76 -8.09 3.78
N ILE A 54 3.47 -7.94 4.91
CA ILE A 54 3.68 -6.64 5.57
C ILE A 54 4.29 -5.62 4.60
N LEU A 55 5.32 -6.01 3.83
CA LEU A 55 6.07 -5.09 2.99
C LEU A 55 5.33 -4.67 1.70
N ILE A 56 4.82 -5.63 0.93
CA ILE A 56 4.30 -5.42 -0.43
C ILE A 56 2.81 -5.71 -0.55
N GLY A 57 2.18 -6.36 0.44
CA GLY A 57 0.81 -6.90 0.33
C GLY A 57 -0.25 -5.89 -0.09
N ASN A 58 -0.27 -4.70 0.51
CA ASN A 58 -1.23 -3.65 0.13
C ASN A 58 -1.08 -3.22 -1.34
N TRP A 59 0.16 -3.04 -1.81
CA TRP A 59 0.43 -2.68 -3.20
C TRP A 59 0.03 -3.81 -4.14
N LEU A 60 0.40 -5.06 -3.82
CA LEU A 60 0.10 -6.22 -4.65
C LEU A 60 -1.42 -6.38 -4.82
N ALA A 61 -2.18 -6.31 -3.72
CA ALA A 61 -3.63 -6.40 -3.77
C ALA A 61 -4.23 -5.27 -4.63
N SER A 62 -3.89 -4.01 -4.35
CA SER A 62 -4.40 -2.88 -5.14
C SER A 62 -4.03 -2.99 -6.63
N PHE A 63 -2.80 -3.39 -6.94
CA PHE A 63 -2.34 -3.48 -8.31
C PHE A 63 -3.03 -4.60 -9.09
N ILE A 64 -3.25 -5.77 -8.48
CA ILE A 64 -4.03 -6.86 -9.10
C ILE A 64 -5.46 -6.39 -9.44
N PHE A 65 -6.14 -5.67 -8.53
CA PHE A 65 -7.46 -5.14 -8.81
C PHE A 65 -7.47 -4.10 -9.93
N ILE A 66 -6.46 -3.22 -9.97
CA ILE A 66 -6.27 -2.27 -11.08
C ILE A 66 -6.12 -3.05 -12.38
N LEU A 67 -5.22 -4.03 -12.43
CA LEU A 67 -5.00 -4.85 -13.63
C LEU A 67 -6.27 -5.57 -14.07
N TYR A 68 -7.07 -6.11 -13.14
CA TYR A 68 -8.32 -6.79 -13.46
C TYR A 68 -9.32 -5.84 -14.12
N ASP A 69 -9.48 -4.63 -13.59
CA ASP A 69 -10.36 -3.65 -14.20
C ASP A 69 -9.88 -3.27 -15.62
N ARG A 70 -8.58 -2.99 -15.77
CA ARG A 70 -8.00 -2.65 -17.08
C ARG A 70 -8.05 -3.81 -18.07
N TRP A 71 -7.95 -5.05 -17.61
CA TRP A 71 -8.09 -6.25 -18.44
C TRP A 71 -9.49 -6.41 -19.03
N LEU A 72 -10.53 -6.01 -18.28
CA LEU A 72 -11.91 -6.01 -18.77
C LEU A 72 -12.17 -4.86 -19.75
N GLY A 73 -11.49 -3.72 -19.60
CA GLY A 73 -11.65 -2.55 -20.46
C GLY A 73 -10.76 -2.53 -21.71
N SER A 74 -9.71 -3.37 -21.78
CA SER A 74 -8.67 -3.31 -22.82
C SER A 74 -9.17 -3.59 -24.24
N ASP A 75 -10.32 -4.25 -24.41
CA ASP A 75 -10.91 -4.57 -25.72
C ASP A 75 -11.46 -3.34 -26.45
N SER A 76 -11.74 -2.27 -25.71
CA SER A 76 -12.43 -1.08 -26.24
C SER A 76 -11.52 -0.07 -26.94
N LEU A 77 -10.23 -0.37 -27.03
CA LEU A 77 -9.20 0.61 -27.37
C LEU A 77 -8.63 0.44 -28.77
N SER A 78 -8.62 1.55 -29.51
CA SER A 78 -7.79 1.70 -30.70
C SER A 78 -6.44 2.27 -30.27
N PHE A 79 -5.42 1.42 -30.24
CA PHE A 79 -4.07 1.83 -29.85
C PHE A 79 -3.34 2.44 -31.05
N VAL A 80 -2.65 3.56 -30.81
CA VAL A 80 -1.54 3.96 -31.67
C VAL A 80 -0.39 3.00 -31.40
N ASP A 81 0.20 2.45 -32.45
CA ASP A 81 1.35 1.56 -32.34
C ASP A 81 2.48 2.31 -31.62
N SER A 82 2.73 1.92 -30.37
CA SER A 82 3.75 2.51 -29.50
C SER A 82 4.42 1.39 -28.73
N ASP A 83 5.73 1.53 -28.54
CA ASP A 83 6.50 0.53 -27.81
C ASP A 83 6.06 0.52 -26.34
N PRO A 84 5.69 -0.66 -25.80
CA PRO A 84 5.29 -0.76 -24.40
C PRO A 84 6.40 -0.27 -23.47
N TRP A 85 6.02 0.55 -22.49
CA TRP A 85 6.95 1.16 -21.54
C TRP A 85 6.45 0.97 -20.11
N VAL A 86 7.37 0.61 -19.21
CA VAL A 86 7.08 0.47 -17.78
C VAL A 86 7.89 1.47 -16.99
N GLN A 87 7.18 2.21 -16.13
CA GLN A 87 7.77 3.08 -15.12
C GLN A 87 7.45 2.52 -13.73
N PRO A 88 8.36 1.72 -13.13
CA PRO A 88 8.18 1.25 -11.77
C PRO A 88 8.12 2.42 -10.80
N ALA A 89 7.23 2.34 -9.82
CA ALA A 89 7.09 3.40 -8.84
C ALA A 89 8.32 3.48 -7.92
N THR A 90 8.73 4.69 -7.61
CA THR A 90 9.88 5.00 -6.74
C THR A 90 9.47 5.18 -5.27
N SER A 91 8.17 5.28 -5.00
CA SER A 91 7.60 5.40 -3.66
C SER A 91 6.19 4.82 -3.60
N PHE A 92 5.71 4.50 -2.39
CA PHE A 92 4.32 4.06 -2.21
C PHE A 92 3.29 5.18 -2.45
N SER A 93 3.68 6.44 -2.25
CA SER A 93 2.80 7.57 -2.61
C SER A 93 2.56 7.61 -4.11
N GLU A 94 3.59 7.31 -4.91
CA GLU A 94 3.49 7.22 -6.36
C GLU A 94 2.61 6.03 -6.77
N THR A 95 2.76 4.85 -6.17
CA THR A 95 1.86 3.71 -6.46
C THR A 95 0.39 4.03 -6.19
N ASN A 96 0.11 4.76 -5.11
CA ASN A 96 -1.25 5.13 -4.73
C ASN A 96 -1.90 6.16 -5.65
N GLN A 97 -1.13 6.83 -6.51
CA GLN A 97 -1.62 7.90 -7.38
C GLN A 97 -1.41 7.60 -8.86
N ALA A 98 -0.52 6.67 -9.23
CA ALA A 98 -0.19 6.35 -10.61
C ALA A 98 -1.43 5.96 -11.42
N HIS A 99 -2.37 5.23 -10.82
CA HIS A 99 -3.63 4.83 -11.46
C HIS A 99 -4.56 6.00 -11.81
N LEU A 100 -4.27 7.23 -11.36
CA LEU A 100 -5.01 8.43 -11.73
C LEU A 100 -4.44 9.10 -12.99
N SER A 101 -3.29 8.64 -13.49
CA SER A 101 -2.60 9.23 -14.64
C SER A 101 -3.02 8.58 -15.96
N ASP A 102 -3.38 9.40 -16.95
CA ASP A 102 -3.73 8.94 -18.31
C ASP A 102 -2.60 8.13 -18.95
N SER A 103 -1.35 8.61 -18.86
CA SER A 103 -0.19 7.95 -19.47
C SER A 103 0.11 6.59 -18.83
N TYR A 104 -0.04 6.50 -17.51
CA TYR A 104 0.13 5.24 -16.79
C TYR A 104 -0.94 4.22 -17.17
N ASN A 105 -2.22 4.64 -17.19
CA ASN A 105 -3.31 3.76 -17.59
C ASN A 105 -3.20 3.34 -19.05
N TYR A 106 -2.82 4.25 -19.95
CA TYR A 106 -2.61 3.93 -21.36
C TYR A 106 -1.62 2.78 -21.55
N GLN A 107 -0.48 2.80 -20.84
CA GLN A 107 0.53 1.74 -20.90
C GLN A 107 -0.02 0.40 -20.39
N LEU A 108 -0.76 0.40 -19.27
CA LEU A 108 -1.38 -0.82 -18.76
C LEU A 108 -2.39 -1.41 -19.74
N TYR A 109 -3.28 -0.58 -20.30
CA TYR A 109 -4.25 -1.06 -21.27
C TYR A 109 -3.59 -1.60 -22.55
N LEU A 110 -2.55 -0.92 -23.05
CA LEU A 110 -1.78 -1.37 -24.23
C LEU A 110 -1.14 -2.73 -23.98
N GLN A 111 -0.46 -2.90 -22.85
CA GLN A 111 0.20 -4.16 -22.47
C GLN A 111 -0.81 -5.30 -22.29
N LEU A 112 -1.91 -5.04 -21.58
CA LEU A 112 -2.96 -6.05 -21.37
C LEU A 112 -3.64 -6.42 -22.69
N PHE A 113 -3.89 -5.47 -23.59
CA PHE A 113 -4.41 -5.74 -24.93
C PHE A 113 -3.47 -6.62 -25.76
N HIS A 114 -2.17 -6.34 -25.73
CA HIS A 114 -1.16 -7.16 -26.41
C HIS A 114 -1.14 -8.59 -25.89
N LEU A 115 -1.09 -8.76 -24.56
CA LEU A 115 -1.13 -10.08 -23.91
C LEU A 115 -2.40 -10.86 -24.27
N LYS A 116 -3.57 -10.21 -24.19
CA LYS A 116 -4.86 -10.79 -24.54
C LYS A 116 -4.96 -11.20 -26.01
N SER A 117 -4.24 -10.51 -26.89
CA SER A 117 -4.13 -10.84 -28.31
C SER A 117 -3.09 -11.94 -28.61
N GLY A 118 -2.46 -12.50 -27.57
CA GLY A 118 -1.42 -13.53 -27.71
C GLY A 118 -0.05 -13.00 -28.13
N LYS A 119 0.17 -11.67 -28.12
CA LYS A 119 1.49 -11.09 -28.39
C LYS A 119 2.38 -11.21 -27.15
N GLN A 120 3.66 -11.53 -27.35
CA GLN A 120 4.67 -11.46 -26.30
C GLN A 120 5.05 -10.00 -25.99
N LEU A 121 5.45 -9.76 -24.74
CA LEU A 121 5.95 -8.46 -24.28
C LEU A 121 7.48 -8.49 -24.07
N ALA A 122 8.22 -9.27 -24.86
CA ALA A 122 9.66 -9.46 -24.68
C ALA A 122 10.48 -8.15 -24.69
N ASP A 123 10.01 -7.11 -25.40
CA ASP A 123 10.74 -5.86 -25.64
C ASP A 123 10.19 -4.64 -24.86
N ILE A 124 9.62 -4.83 -23.66
CA ILE A 124 9.21 -3.68 -22.83
C ILE A 124 10.42 -2.83 -22.45
N GLY A 125 10.31 -1.52 -22.68
CA GLY A 125 11.28 -0.53 -22.24
C GLY A 125 11.17 -0.18 -20.75
N PHE A 126 12.33 0.00 -20.11
CA PHE A 126 12.45 0.45 -18.73
C PHE A 126 13.41 1.65 -18.63
N PRO A 127 13.20 2.59 -17.68
CA PRO A 127 14.21 3.59 -17.37
C PRO A 127 15.48 2.91 -16.85
N SER A 128 16.66 3.37 -17.27
CA SER A 128 17.94 2.78 -16.83
C SER A 128 18.23 3.04 -15.34
N GLN A 129 17.80 4.19 -14.83
CA GLN A 129 17.93 4.59 -13.43
C GLN A 129 16.71 5.37 -12.95
N LEU A 130 16.39 5.25 -11.66
CA LEU A 130 15.30 5.97 -11.02
C LEU A 130 15.74 6.54 -9.66
N PRO A 131 15.27 7.75 -9.28
CA PRO A 131 15.53 8.29 -7.97
C PRO A 131 14.69 7.57 -6.91
N CYS A 132 15.32 6.94 -5.93
CA CYS A 132 14.61 6.26 -4.84
C CYS A 132 15.28 6.54 -3.50
N SER A 133 14.49 6.74 -2.45
CA SER A 133 15.03 6.73 -1.08
C SER A 133 15.53 5.32 -0.79
N THR A 134 16.80 5.18 -0.44
CA THR A 134 17.49 3.89 -0.26
C THR A 134 17.75 3.57 1.21
N GLY A 135 17.21 4.35 2.14
CA GLY A 135 17.35 4.08 3.57
C GLY A 135 16.61 5.06 4.45
N TYR A 136 16.71 4.82 5.74
CA TYR A 136 16.13 5.67 6.77
C TYR A 136 16.93 5.58 8.07
N SER A 137 16.70 6.52 8.97
CA SER A 137 17.12 6.44 10.36
C SER A 137 15.93 6.67 11.27
N LEU A 138 16.00 6.11 12.47
CA LEU A 138 15.03 6.39 13.53
C LEU A 138 15.62 7.44 14.46
N GLU A 139 14.84 8.44 14.80
CA GLU A 139 15.16 9.29 15.94
C GLU A 139 14.55 8.64 17.18
N ASP A 140 15.42 8.28 18.13
CA ASP A 140 15.05 7.68 19.40
C ASP A 140 14.18 8.65 20.20
N GLY A 141 12.87 8.45 20.13
CA GLY A 141 11.94 9.01 21.09
C GLY A 141 12.22 8.51 22.52
N PRO A 142 11.55 9.06 23.54
CA PRO A 142 11.64 8.51 24.90
C PRO A 142 11.28 7.01 24.85
N ARG A 143 12.09 6.16 25.51
CA ARG A 143 11.85 4.71 25.58
C ARG A 143 10.42 4.45 26.06
N ALA A 144 9.55 4.07 25.13
CA ALA A 144 8.18 3.70 25.39
C ALA A 144 7.92 2.32 24.78
N PRO A 145 7.00 1.52 25.35
CA PRO A 145 6.68 0.23 24.77
C PRO A 145 6.02 0.39 23.38
N VAL A 146 5.16 1.40 23.17
CA VAL A 146 4.41 1.58 21.93
C VAL A 146 4.96 2.73 21.09
N HIS A 147 5.27 2.46 19.82
CA HIS A 147 5.81 3.46 18.91
C HIS A 147 4.80 3.81 17.80
N LEU A 148 4.49 5.11 17.70
CA LEU A 148 3.45 5.65 16.82
C LEU A 148 4.09 6.39 15.63
N HIS A 149 3.86 5.90 14.41
CA HIS A 149 4.26 6.64 13.21
C HIS A 149 3.08 7.43 12.62
N GLY A 150 3.34 8.68 12.21
CA GLY A 150 2.37 9.58 11.58
C GLY A 150 1.67 10.57 12.53
N LEU A 151 1.46 11.81 12.05
CA LEU A 151 0.87 12.92 12.82
C LEU A 151 -0.59 12.67 13.23
N TYR A 152 -1.32 11.81 12.52
CA TYR A 152 -2.73 11.51 12.76
C TYR A 152 -3.02 11.11 14.22
N HIS A 153 -2.08 10.40 14.86
CA HIS A 153 -2.18 9.94 16.25
C HIS A 153 -1.80 11.00 17.30
N THR A 154 -1.28 12.14 16.86
CA THR A 154 -0.77 13.22 17.73
C THR A 154 -1.68 14.45 17.76
N PHE A 155 -2.82 14.44 17.07
CA PHE A 155 -3.73 15.59 17.03
C PHE A 155 -4.62 15.70 18.29
N GLY A 156 -4.02 16.17 19.39
CA GLY A 156 -4.74 16.89 20.45
C GLY A 156 -4.84 18.38 20.09
N ARG A 157 -6.06 18.93 19.98
CA ARG A 157 -6.27 20.32 19.51
C ARG A 157 -5.73 21.41 20.46
N TRP A 158 -4.70 22.12 19.98
CA TRP A 158 -4.49 23.58 19.89
C TRP A 158 -4.62 24.50 21.13
N LYS A 159 -3.58 25.32 21.34
CA LYS A 159 -3.58 26.78 21.10
C LYS A 159 -2.14 27.29 21.18
N LEU A 160 -1.57 27.75 20.07
CA LEU A 160 -0.16 28.15 19.94
C LEU A 160 0.80 26.99 20.25
N ALA A 161 1.38 26.42 19.19
CA ALA A 161 2.54 25.55 19.19
C ALA A 161 3.78 26.27 19.76
N ARG A 162 3.70 26.70 21.02
CA ARG A 162 4.81 27.13 21.86
C ARG A 162 5.25 25.89 22.63
N ARG A 163 6.42 25.33 22.41
CA ARG A 163 7.49 25.66 21.47
C ARG A 163 8.42 24.48 21.67
N ILE A 164 8.81 23.80 20.59
CA ILE A 164 9.76 22.66 20.61
C ILE A 164 9.04 21.36 21.06
N TYR A 165 9.04 20.33 20.21
CA TYR A 165 8.40 19.03 20.39
C TYR A 165 8.29 18.56 21.86
N GLY A 166 7.07 18.56 22.40
CA GLY A 166 6.83 18.17 23.79
C GLY A 166 5.34 17.91 24.05
N ASN A 167 4.98 16.63 24.03
CA ASN A 167 3.75 16.03 24.55
C ASN A 167 2.42 16.39 23.87
N SER A 168 2.23 15.89 22.65
CA SER A 168 0.94 15.78 21.96
C SER A 168 0.37 14.34 21.97
N ILE A 169 0.57 13.62 23.08
CA ILE A 169 0.02 12.29 23.31
C ILE A 169 -1.17 12.42 24.27
N PRO A 170 -2.35 11.82 24.00
CA PRO A 170 -3.45 11.78 24.97
C PRO A 170 -2.94 11.34 26.34
N ARG A 171 -3.30 12.03 27.44
CA ARG A 171 -2.75 11.76 28.79
C ARG A 171 -2.73 10.28 29.21
N ARG A 172 -3.62 9.44 28.66
CA ARG A 172 -3.70 7.99 28.92
C ARG A 172 -2.57 7.16 28.28
N LEU A 173 -1.87 7.71 27.29
CA LEU A 173 -0.76 7.08 26.59
C LEU A 173 0.59 7.70 26.97
N SER A 174 0.62 8.71 27.85
CA SER A 174 1.87 9.30 28.36
C SER A 174 2.71 8.23 29.08
N GLY A 175 3.96 8.05 28.63
CA GLY A 175 4.88 7.03 29.15
C GLY A 175 4.65 5.60 28.60
N LEU A 176 3.52 5.35 27.94
CA LEU A 176 3.22 4.07 27.27
C LEU A 176 3.43 4.14 25.76
N ALA A 177 3.28 5.32 25.17
CA ALA A 177 3.52 5.54 23.75
C ALA A 177 4.52 6.68 23.52
N ALA A 178 5.28 6.59 22.44
CA ALA A 178 6.15 7.64 21.93
C ALA A 178 5.99 7.77 20.40
N PRO A 179 6.19 8.98 19.83
CA PRO A 179 6.28 9.10 18.38
C PRO A 179 7.50 8.36 17.86
N LEU A 180 7.34 7.70 16.72
CA LEU A 180 8.41 7.12 15.93
C LEU A 180 8.67 8.05 14.75
N LEU A 181 9.75 8.81 14.84
CA LEU A 181 10.20 9.67 13.76
C LEU A 181 11.13 8.87 12.85
N ILE A 182 10.71 8.73 11.60
CA ILE A 182 11.47 8.07 10.54
C ILE A 182 12.04 9.16 9.63
N HIS A 183 13.36 9.33 9.68
CA HIS A 183 14.09 10.26 8.82
C HIS A 183 14.52 9.54 7.55
N LYS A 184 13.88 9.88 6.44
CA LYS A 184 14.10 9.25 5.14
C LYS A 184 15.41 9.77 4.55
N ALA A 185 16.27 8.87 4.08
CA ALA A 185 17.45 9.26 3.32
C ALA A 185 17.02 9.97 2.02
N PRO A 186 17.78 10.99 1.56
CA PRO A 186 17.50 11.64 0.29
C PRO A 186 17.51 10.61 -0.85
N PRO A 187 16.69 10.80 -1.91
CA PRO A 187 16.70 9.89 -3.04
C PRO A 187 18.07 9.81 -3.71
N THR A 188 18.52 8.59 -3.98
CA THR A 188 19.73 8.31 -4.76
C THR A 188 19.34 7.69 -6.09
N SER A 189 20.21 7.79 -7.09
CA SER A 189 19.99 7.10 -8.36
C SER A 189 20.16 5.59 -8.18
N VAL A 190 19.11 4.82 -8.47
CA VAL A 190 19.09 3.36 -8.38
C VAL A 190 18.98 2.79 -9.79
N ALA A 191 19.91 1.88 -10.15
CA ALA A 191 19.86 1.18 -11.43
C ALA A 191 18.69 0.20 -11.44
N VAL A 192 17.90 0.21 -12.52
CA VAL A 192 16.74 -0.68 -12.68
C VAL A 192 17.22 -2.01 -13.26
N ASP A 193 16.81 -3.13 -12.65
CA ASP A 193 17.12 -4.47 -13.15
C ASP A 193 16.08 -4.89 -14.20
N ALA A 194 16.24 -4.39 -15.42
CA ALA A 194 15.37 -4.74 -16.54
C ALA A 194 15.36 -6.25 -16.82
N HIS A 195 16.49 -6.95 -16.61
CA HIS A 195 16.58 -8.39 -16.84
C HIS A 195 15.74 -9.18 -15.83
N TRP A 196 15.75 -8.82 -14.53
CA TRP A 196 14.83 -9.41 -13.56
C TRP A 196 13.37 -9.12 -13.91
N ARG A 197 13.05 -7.88 -14.29
CA ARG A 197 11.68 -7.46 -14.60
C ARG A 197 11.12 -8.11 -15.87
N GLN A 198 11.98 -8.39 -16.85
CA GLN A 198 11.61 -9.04 -18.12
C GLN A 198 11.61 -10.57 -18.04
N ARG A 199 12.29 -11.19 -17.05
CA ARG A 199 12.46 -12.65 -16.94
C ARG A 199 11.17 -13.46 -16.93
N ALA A 200 10.04 -12.86 -16.60
CA ALA A 200 8.75 -13.52 -16.62
C ALA A 200 8.12 -13.57 -18.03
N MET A 201 8.55 -12.72 -18.97
CA MET A 201 7.82 -12.37 -20.20
C MET A 201 8.04 -13.31 -21.40
N ASP A 202 8.65 -14.47 -21.17
CA ASP A 202 8.82 -15.52 -22.19
C ASP A 202 7.54 -16.36 -22.39
N SER A 203 6.53 -16.23 -21.51
CA SER A 203 5.24 -16.90 -21.63
C SER A 203 4.21 -16.04 -22.36
N SER A 204 3.42 -16.65 -23.25
CA SER A 204 2.26 -15.99 -23.85
C SER A 204 1.12 -15.97 -22.83
N GLY A 205 1.02 -14.90 -22.04
CA GLY A 205 -0.08 -14.74 -21.08
C GLY A 205 -1.38 -14.40 -21.79
N THR A 206 -2.23 -15.41 -22.02
CA THR A 206 -3.54 -15.25 -22.67
C THR A 206 -4.69 -15.13 -21.68
N THR A 207 -4.45 -15.54 -20.44
CA THR A 207 -5.38 -15.38 -19.31
C THR A 207 -5.05 -14.13 -18.50
N PHE A 208 -6.01 -13.69 -17.68
CA PHE A 208 -5.79 -12.56 -16.78
C PHE A 208 -4.70 -12.88 -15.75
N GLU A 209 -4.72 -14.08 -15.20
CA GLU A 209 -3.81 -14.54 -14.16
C GLU A 209 -2.36 -14.54 -14.66
N GLU A 210 -2.11 -15.06 -15.87
CA GLU A 210 -0.81 -14.99 -16.51
C GLU A 210 -0.39 -13.53 -16.76
N ALA A 211 -1.26 -12.72 -17.35
CA ALA A 211 -0.96 -11.32 -17.66
C ALA A 211 -0.62 -10.51 -16.39
N ALA A 212 -1.39 -10.71 -15.33
CA ALA A 212 -1.16 -10.09 -14.04
C ALA A 212 0.14 -10.57 -13.39
N SER A 213 0.45 -11.87 -13.48
CA SER A 213 1.72 -12.43 -13.01
C SER A 213 2.93 -11.75 -13.67
N LEU A 214 2.86 -11.48 -14.98
CA LEU A 214 3.89 -10.73 -15.72
C LEU A 214 4.00 -9.28 -15.25
N LEU A 215 2.88 -8.56 -15.26
CA LEU A 215 2.88 -7.12 -15.00
C LEU A 215 3.19 -6.78 -13.54
N VAL A 216 2.82 -7.64 -12.58
CA VAL A 216 3.22 -7.49 -11.17
C VAL A 216 4.74 -7.44 -11.04
N ARG A 217 5.47 -8.31 -11.74
CA ARG A 217 6.96 -8.30 -11.72
C ARG A 217 7.51 -7.08 -12.44
N ALA A 218 6.96 -6.74 -13.60
CA ALA A 218 7.39 -5.57 -14.37
C ALA A 218 7.24 -4.26 -13.57
N TYR A 219 6.11 -4.08 -12.87
CA TYR A 219 5.78 -2.86 -12.11
C TYR A 219 6.15 -2.89 -10.63
N LEU A 220 6.78 -3.97 -10.14
CA LEU A 220 7.17 -4.08 -8.73
C LEU A 220 7.97 -2.83 -8.30
N PRO A 221 7.54 -2.09 -7.27
CA PRO A 221 8.16 -0.82 -6.91
C PRO A 221 9.65 -0.95 -6.59
N VAL A 222 10.44 0.05 -7.00
CA VAL A 222 11.89 0.12 -6.80
C VAL A 222 12.31 -0.10 -5.34
N PRO A 223 11.59 0.44 -4.32
CA PRO A 223 11.92 0.16 -2.92
C PRO A 223 11.93 -1.31 -2.53
N PHE A 224 11.16 -2.17 -3.23
CA PHE A 224 10.98 -3.58 -2.88
C PHE A 224 11.86 -4.54 -3.68
N LEU A 225 12.48 -4.04 -4.75
CA LEU A 225 13.42 -4.78 -5.60
C LEU A 225 14.81 -4.16 -5.54
N GLU A 226 15.11 -3.13 -6.32
CA GLU A 226 16.49 -2.68 -6.49
C GLU A 226 17.04 -1.92 -5.26
N ALA A 227 16.19 -1.15 -4.57
CA ALA A 227 16.58 -0.42 -3.37
C ALA A 227 16.43 -1.23 -2.07
N PHE A 228 15.92 -2.46 -2.14
CA PHE A 228 15.58 -3.29 -0.98
C PHE A 228 16.77 -3.50 -0.05
N LYS A 229 17.93 -3.90 -0.60
CA LYS A 229 19.11 -4.23 0.19
C LYS A 229 19.55 -3.05 1.07
N SER A 230 19.75 -1.88 0.46
CA SER A 230 20.15 -0.67 1.17
C SER A 230 19.09 -0.25 2.21
N MET A 231 17.81 -0.36 1.85
CA MET A 231 16.72 -0.03 2.77
C MET A 231 16.72 -0.94 4.00
N ARG A 232 16.91 -2.24 3.78
CA ARG A 232 17.00 -3.24 4.83
C ARG A 232 18.22 -3.00 5.73
N GLU A 233 19.39 -2.74 5.16
CA GLU A 233 20.62 -2.44 5.92
C GLU A 233 20.49 -1.19 6.80
N SER A 234 19.62 -0.24 6.44
CA SER A 234 19.30 0.93 7.27
C SER A 234 18.33 0.65 8.43
N SER A 235 17.68 -0.53 8.44
CA SER A 235 16.72 -0.90 9.47
C SER A 235 17.44 -1.26 10.78
N PRO A 236 17.07 -0.67 11.93
CA PRO A 236 17.79 -0.89 13.18
C PRO A 236 17.61 -2.32 13.69
N ILE A 237 18.69 -2.86 14.26
CA ILE A 237 18.69 -4.18 14.89
C ILE A 237 17.82 -4.13 16.16
N GLY A 238 16.81 -4.99 16.23
CA GLY A 238 16.02 -5.24 17.45
C GLY A 238 14.60 -4.68 17.41
N GLY A 239 14.40 -3.49 16.82
CA GLY A 239 13.08 -2.85 16.74
C GLY A 239 12.44 -2.51 18.10
N PRO A 240 11.35 -1.73 18.11
CA PRO A 240 10.55 -1.53 19.31
C PRO A 240 9.66 -2.76 19.61
N PRO A 241 9.27 -3.02 20.87
CA PRO A 241 8.43 -4.17 21.19
C PRO A 241 7.01 -4.07 20.58
N PHE A 242 6.49 -2.85 20.41
CA PHE A 242 5.20 -2.61 19.76
C PHE A 242 5.30 -1.47 18.74
N LEU A 243 4.81 -1.73 17.54
CA LEU A 243 4.53 -0.70 16.53
C LEU A 243 3.03 -0.49 16.45
N PHE A 244 2.61 0.77 16.40
CA PHE A 244 1.20 1.11 16.24
C PHE A 244 0.99 1.99 15.00
N SER A 245 0.01 1.62 14.17
CA SER A 245 -0.35 2.34 12.95
C SER A 245 -1.86 2.37 12.76
N ALA A 246 -2.35 3.38 12.05
CA ALA A 246 -3.67 3.34 11.40
C ALA A 246 -3.63 3.62 9.90
N VAL A 247 -2.48 4.07 9.38
CA VAL A 247 -2.32 4.51 7.99
C VAL A 247 -0.93 4.15 7.47
N SER A 248 0.10 4.33 8.30
CA SER A 248 1.50 4.14 7.93
C SER A 248 1.82 2.74 7.40
N ILE A 249 1.19 1.71 7.93
CA ILE A 249 1.34 0.34 7.41
C ILE A 249 0.88 0.19 5.96
N GLN A 250 -0.05 1.03 5.51
CA GLN A 250 -0.49 1.05 4.12
C GLN A 250 0.43 1.92 3.27
N THR A 251 0.87 3.09 3.76
CA THR A 251 1.43 4.15 2.90
C THR A 251 2.90 4.47 3.09
N ASP A 252 3.52 4.11 4.22
CA ASP A 252 4.91 4.48 4.51
C ASP A 252 5.84 3.29 4.32
N VAL A 253 6.62 3.31 3.23
CA VAL A 253 7.58 2.27 2.86
C VAL A 253 8.54 1.96 4.01
N HIS A 254 9.10 2.97 4.64
CA HIS A 254 10.12 2.83 5.68
C HIS A 254 9.53 2.20 6.95
N PHE A 255 8.31 2.59 7.33
CA PHE A 255 7.57 1.94 8.43
C PHE A 255 7.29 0.46 8.11
N LYS A 256 6.90 0.14 6.87
CA LYS A 256 6.66 -1.24 6.43
C LYS A 256 7.93 -2.08 6.46
N PHE A 257 9.07 -1.53 6.06
CA PHE A 257 10.37 -2.19 6.19
C PHE A 257 10.71 -2.49 7.64
N LEU A 258 10.55 -1.52 8.55
CA LEU A 258 10.78 -1.74 9.98
C LEU A 258 9.87 -2.85 10.53
N ALA A 259 8.58 -2.82 10.19
CA ALA A 259 7.62 -3.83 10.63
C ALA A 259 7.94 -5.23 10.08
N ALA A 260 8.35 -5.33 8.81
CA ALA A 260 8.73 -6.59 8.17
C ALA A 260 10.04 -7.17 8.72
N GLU A 261 11.09 -6.35 8.86
CA GLU A 261 12.41 -6.79 9.37
C GLU A 261 12.36 -7.20 10.85
N THR A 262 11.41 -6.64 11.60
CA THR A 262 11.24 -6.93 13.03
C THR A 262 10.07 -7.87 13.33
N HIS A 263 9.44 -8.43 12.30
CA HIS A 263 8.36 -9.40 12.44
C HIS A 263 8.77 -10.58 13.33
N GLY A 264 7.83 -11.02 14.19
CA GLY A 264 8.08 -12.06 15.21
C GLY A 264 8.77 -11.55 16.49
N ARG A 265 9.42 -10.38 16.45
CA ARG A 265 10.00 -9.71 17.64
C ARG A 265 9.15 -8.52 18.09
N THR A 266 8.64 -7.77 17.11
CA THR A 266 7.78 -6.62 17.29
C THR A 266 6.33 -7.03 17.09
N ARG A 267 5.45 -6.60 18.00
CA ARG A 267 4.00 -6.75 17.80
C ARG A 267 3.44 -5.56 17.03
N LEU A 268 2.79 -5.83 15.92
CA LEU A 268 2.15 -4.84 15.06
C LEU A 268 0.69 -4.65 15.47
N LEU A 269 0.42 -3.50 16.06
CA LEU A 269 -0.89 -3.05 16.51
C LEU A 269 -1.48 -2.13 15.44
N ILE A 270 -2.61 -2.52 14.84
CA ILE A 270 -3.23 -1.69 13.80
C ILE A 270 -4.59 -1.24 14.28
N HIS A 271 -4.90 0.03 14.09
CA HIS A 271 -6.22 0.60 14.35
C HIS A 271 -6.86 0.94 13.01
N GLN A 272 -8.13 0.57 12.84
CA GLN A 272 -8.91 0.93 11.66
C GLN A 272 -8.74 2.40 11.25
N HIS A 273 -8.50 2.61 9.96
CA HIS A 273 -8.43 3.94 9.37
C HIS A 273 -9.82 4.61 9.30
N GLY A 274 -10.88 3.81 9.10
CA GLY A 274 -12.21 4.27 8.69
C GLY A 274 -12.51 3.78 7.27
N GLY A 275 -13.33 4.50 6.50
CA GLY A 275 -13.54 4.17 5.08
C GLY A 275 -14.29 2.85 4.84
N SER A 276 -15.40 2.66 5.57
CA SER A 276 -16.33 1.52 5.44
C SER A 276 -15.90 0.18 6.05
N TYR A 277 -14.80 0.16 6.82
CA TYR A 277 -14.37 -1.05 7.53
C TYR A 277 -15.45 -1.55 8.48
N GLY A 278 -15.70 -2.87 8.48
CA GLY A 278 -16.76 -3.51 9.27
C GLY A 278 -18.19 -3.18 8.85
N TYR A 279 -18.39 -2.39 7.78
CA TYR A 279 -19.71 -2.09 7.21
C TYR A 279 -19.89 -2.73 5.83
N GLN A 280 -18.89 -2.61 4.97
CA GLN A 280 -18.89 -3.28 3.67
C GLN A 280 -18.44 -4.73 3.82
N SER A 281 -18.95 -5.62 2.95
CA SER A 281 -18.63 -7.06 2.98
C SER A 281 -17.15 -7.35 2.75
N SER A 282 -16.43 -6.48 2.03
CA SER A 282 -15.01 -6.63 1.76
C SER A 282 -14.44 -5.29 1.30
N VAL A 283 -13.39 -4.86 1.99
CA VAL A 283 -12.57 -3.68 1.69
C VAL A 283 -11.11 -4.12 1.69
N ILE A 284 -10.40 -3.90 0.58
CA ILE A 284 -9.01 -4.38 0.39
C ILE A 284 -8.09 -3.91 1.52
N GLY A 285 -8.19 -2.63 1.89
CA GLY A 285 -7.39 -2.07 2.99
C GLY A 285 -7.69 -2.73 4.34
N GLU A 286 -8.95 -3.09 4.61
CA GLU A 286 -9.31 -3.79 5.86
C GLU A 286 -8.72 -5.20 5.86
N LEU A 287 -8.89 -5.94 4.77
CA LEU A 287 -8.36 -7.29 4.62
C LEU A 287 -6.84 -7.29 4.80
N PHE A 288 -6.15 -6.35 4.16
CA PHE A 288 -4.71 -6.16 4.31
C PHE A 288 -4.34 -5.87 5.77
N ASP A 289 -4.90 -4.83 6.38
CA ASP A 289 -4.57 -4.41 7.76
C ASP A 289 -4.75 -5.56 8.76
N ARG A 290 -5.86 -6.31 8.63
CA ARG A 290 -6.15 -7.46 9.49
C ARG A 290 -5.21 -8.63 9.26
N SER A 291 -4.80 -8.87 8.02
CA SER A 291 -3.90 -9.96 7.67
C SER A 291 -2.50 -9.77 8.26
N VAL A 292 -2.07 -8.53 8.47
CA VAL A 292 -0.73 -8.20 8.99
C VAL A 292 -0.71 -7.86 10.48
N ALA A 293 -1.84 -7.46 11.06
CA ALA A 293 -1.95 -7.12 12.48
C ALA A 293 -1.77 -8.34 13.41
N ASP A 294 -1.05 -8.13 14.51
CA ASP A 294 -1.12 -8.99 15.69
C ASP A 294 -2.35 -8.70 16.54
N VAL A 295 -2.79 -7.43 16.56
CA VAL A 295 -4.05 -6.97 17.15
C VAL A 295 -4.63 -5.90 16.24
N PHE A 296 -5.87 -6.09 15.81
CA PHE A 296 -6.61 -5.13 15.00
C PHE A 296 -7.68 -4.43 15.84
N TYR A 297 -7.52 -3.13 16.02
CA TYR A 297 -8.40 -2.29 16.81
C TYR A 297 -9.54 -1.73 15.96
N THR A 298 -10.77 -2.04 16.35
CA THR A 298 -12.00 -1.66 15.65
C THR A 298 -12.74 -0.52 16.35
N TRP A 299 -13.75 0.06 15.69
CA TRP A 299 -14.69 1.03 16.28
C TRP A 299 -15.95 0.34 16.81
N GLY A 300 -15.75 -0.69 17.64
CA GLY A 300 -16.82 -1.20 18.49
C GLY A 300 -17.33 -2.60 18.17
N TRP A 301 -16.68 -3.34 17.26
CA TRP A 301 -17.03 -4.74 17.01
C TRP A 301 -15.90 -5.72 17.37
N ILE A 302 -16.28 -6.96 17.64
CA ILE A 302 -15.40 -8.12 17.78
C ILE A 302 -15.87 -9.12 16.74
N GLU A 303 -14.93 -9.72 16.00
CA GLU A 303 -15.23 -10.73 15.00
C GLU A 303 -14.40 -12.00 15.18
N ASP A 304 -13.18 -11.87 15.69
CA ASP A 304 -12.21 -12.95 15.86
C ASP A 304 -11.23 -12.68 17.02
N GLU A 305 -10.27 -13.59 17.20
CA GLU A 305 -9.27 -13.50 18.27
C GLU A 305 -8.29 -12.33 18.13
N LYS A 306 -8.16 -11.72 16.95
CA LYS A 306 -7.26 -10.58 16.69
C LYS A 306 -7.96 -9.23 16.79
N THR A 307 -9.28 -9.19 16.63
CA THR A 307 -10.08 -7.96 16.68
C THR A 307 -10.37 -7.52 18.11
N ARG A 308 -10.14 -6.23 18.41
CA ARG A 308 -10.40 -5.63 19.72
C ARG A 308 -11.10 -4.27 19.57
N PRO A 309 -12.30 -4.07 20.13
CA PRO A 309 -12.99 -2.79 20.02
C PRO A 309 -12.26 -1.75 20.88
N LEU A 310 -11.99 -0.58 20.30
CA LEU A 310 -11.55 0.57 21.07
C LEU A 310 -12.71 1.10 21.92
N PRO A 311 -12.43 1.57 23.15
CA PRO A 311 -13.46 2.23 23.94
C PRO A 311 -13.97 3.45 23.19
N ALA A 312 -15.29 3.64 23.20
CA ALA A 312 -15.88 4.85 22.65
C ALA A 312 -15.20 6.08 23.31
N PRO A 313 -14.67 7.03 22.53
CA PRO A 313 -14.08 8.22 23.10
C PRO A 313 -15.15 8.93 23.94
N PRO A 314 -14.81 9.46 25.13
CA PRO A 314 -15.78 10.21 25.91
C PRO A 314 -16.31 11.35 25.04
N ARG A 315 -17.63 11.48 24.94
CA ARG A 315 -18.26 12.60 24.23
C ARG A 315 -17.65 13.88 24.80
N LEU A 316 -17.00 14.68 23.95
CA LEU A 316 -16.46 15.96 24.38
C LEU A 316 -17.60 16.77 25.00
N LEU A 317 -17.39 17.24 26.22
CA LEU A 317 -18.35 18.13 26.86
C LEU A 317 -18.58 19.32 25.93
N PRO A 318 -19.83 19.70 25.63
CA PRO A 318 -20.10 20.82 24.74
C PRO A 318 -19.40 22.06 25.29
N ARG A 319 -18.36 22.53 24.59
CA ARG A 319 -17.52 23.65 25.04
C ARG A 319 -18.21 25.02 24.94
N ALA A 320 -19.42 25.08 24.42
CA ALA A 320 -20.34 26.21 24.47
C ALA A 320 -21.71 25.75 23.96
N LYS A 321 -22.77 26.54 24.21
CA LYS A 321 -23.99 26.49 23.40
C LYS A 321 -23.61 26.91 21.97
N ILE A 322 -23.27 25.94 21.13
CA ILE A 322 -23.15 26.19 19.69
C ILE A 322 -24.57 26.52 19.23
N LYS A 323 -24.81 27.74 18.73
CA LYS A 323 -26.02 28.01 17.95
C LYS A 323 -25.99 27.02 16.80
N THR A 324 -26.81 25.97 16.87
CA THR A 324 -26.93 24.98 15.80
C THR A 324 -27.32 25.74 14.53
N PRO A 325 -26.43 25.87 13.54
CA PRO A 325 -26.85 26.42 12.26
C PRO A 325 -27.95 25.51 11.72
N SER A 326 -29.00 26.06 11.12
CA SER A 326 -30.06 25.33 10.41
C SER A 326 -29.57 24.67 9.11
N LYS A 327 -28.25 24.39 9.03
CA LYS A 327 -27.56 23.88 7.85
C LYS A 327 -26.83 22.59 8.23
N ILE A 328 -27.02 21.56 7.42
CA ILE A 328 -26.33 20.29 7.53
C ILE A 328 -24.99 20.43 6.77
N LEU A 329 -23.87 20.10 7.43
CA LEU A 329 -22.60 19.90 6.74
C LEU A 329 -22.51 18.44 6.33
N LEU A 330 -22.57 18.18 5.02
CA LEU A 330 -22.27 16.88 4.45
C LEU A 330 -20.80 16.86 4.05
N THR A 331 -20.02 15.93 4.59
CA THR A 331 -18.63 15.71 4.20
C THR A 331 -18.56 14.40 3.43
N CYS A 332 -18.40 14.47 2.11
CA CYS A 332 -18.22 13.30 1.26
C CYS A 332 -16.72 13.06 1.02
N VAL A 333 -16.29 11.80 1.11
CA VAL A 333 -14.97 11.39 0.64
C VAL A 333 -15.16 10.86 -0.78
N ASN A 334 -14.61 11.56 -1.78
CA ASN A 334 -14.54 11.04 -3.14
C ASN A 334 -13.27 10.18 -3.25
N TYR A 335 -13.43 8.87 -3.21
CA TYR A 335 -12.46 7.95 -3.79
C TYR A 335 -12.72 7.87 -5.32
N PRO A 336 -11.73 7.48 -6.14
CA PRO A 336 -12.04 7.06 -7.49
C PRO A 336 -13.17 6.02 -7.44
N ARG A 337 -14.12 6.11 -8.37
CA ARG A 337 -14.94 4.92 -8.65
C ARG A 337 -13.94 3.96 -9.29
N TYR A 338 -13.77 2.81 -8.61
CA TYR A 338 -12.78 1.75 -8.84
C TYR A 338 -11.43 2.00 -8.20
#